data_AF-A0A396RLQ2-F1
#
_entry.id   AF-A0A396RLQ2-F1
#
_cell.length_a   1.000
_cell.length_b   1.000
_cell.length_c   1.000
_cell.angle_alpha   90.00
_cell.angle_beta   90.00
_cell.angle_gamma   90.00
#
_symmetry.space_group_name_H-M   'P 1'
#
loop_
_entity.id
_entity.type
_entity.pdbx_description
1 polymer ?
#
loop_
_entity_poly.entity_id
_entity_poly.type
_entity_poly.pdbx_seq_one_letter_code
_entity_poly.pdbx_strand_id
1 'polypeptide(L)' 'METAHIAALQAKHATLDRKIQDEEHRPMPDAATLSMLKKQKLRVKEEMILSC' A
#
# COMPACT_ATOMS: atom_id res chain seq x y z
N MET A 1 -10.10 0.77 21.57
CA MET A 1 -9.95 1.67 20.40
C MET A 1 -8.94 1.09 19.40
N GLU A 2 -9.05 -0.20 19.08
CA GLU A 2 -8.11 -0.91 18.17
C GLU A 2 -8.51 -0.73 16.69
N THR A 3 -9.81 -0.50 16.46
CA THR A 3 -10.42 -0.33 15.14
C THR A 3 -9.87 0.88 14.37
N ALA A 4 -9.51 1.97 15.06
CA ALA A 4 -8.97 3.17 14.42
C ALA A 4 -7.57 2.95 13.83
N HIS A 5 -6.75 2.10 14.48
CA HIS A 5 -5.40 1.78 14.00
C HIS A 5 -5.45 0.95 12.72
N ILE A 6 -6.27 -0.11 12.72
CA ILE A 6 -6.47 -0.96 11.54
C ILE A 6 -7.13 -0.17 10.40
N ALA A 7 -8.13 0.68 10.68
CA ALA A 7 -8.76 1.53 9.67
C ALA A 7 -7.77 2.50 9.00
N ALA A 8 -6.85 3.10 9.78
CA ALA A 8 -5.81 3.97 9.24
C ALA A 8 -4.82 3.19 8.35
N LEU A 9 -4.42 1.99 8.77
CA LEU A 9 -3.58 1.11 7.95
C LEU A 9 -4.31 0.69 6.66
N GLN A 10 -5.61 0.42 6.72
CA GLN A 10 -6.42 0.03 5.56
C GLN A 10 -6.55 1.17 4.56
N ALA A 11 -6.76 2.39 5.03
CA ALA A 11 -6.77 3.59 4.19
C ALA A 11 -5.41 3.81 3.50
N LYS A 12 -4.30 3.61 4.22
CA LYS A 12 -2.94 3.67 3.64
C LYS A 12 -2.73 2.60 2.58
N HIS A 13 -3.15 1.36 2.85
CA HIS A 13 -3.05 0.24 1.92
C HIS A 13 -3.84 0.52 0.63
N ALA A 14 -5.09 0.96 0.74
CA ALA A 14 -5.92 1.31 -0.41
C ALA A 14 -5.31 2.45 -1.25
N THR A 15 -4.67 3.43 -0.60
CA THR A 15 -3.97 4.52 -1.29
C THR A 15 -2.75 4.01 -2.06
N LEU A 16 -1.97 3.10 -1.47
CA LEU A 16 -0.80 2.50 -2.12
C LEU A 16 -1.22 1.63 -3.31
N ASP A 17 -2.29 0.84 -3.17
CA ASP A 17 -2.84 0.04 -4.26
C ASP A 17 -3.27 0.91 -5.45
N ARG A 18 -3.96 2.01 -5.16
CA ARG A 18 -4.41 2.93 -6.21
C ARG A 18 -3.23 3.58 -6.93
N LYS A 19 -2.15 3.92 -6.22
CA LYS A 19 -0.92 4.44 -6.83
C LYS A 19 -0.20 3.39 -7.69
N ILE A 20 -0.19 2.13 -7.24
CA ILE A 20 0.37 1.03 -8.04
C ILE A 20 -0.43 0.86 -9.32
N GLN A 21 -1.76 0.82 -9.23
CA GLN A 21 -2.61 0.70 -10.42
C GLN A 21 -2.45 1.89 -11.37
N ASP A 22 -2.43 3.13 -10.86
CA ASP A 22 -2.21 4.32 -11.69
C ASP A 22 -0.88 4.22 -12.46
N GLU A 23 0.18 3.79 -11.78
CA GLU A 23 1.50 3.64 -12.37
C GLU A 23 1.57 2.45 -13.36
N GLU A 24 0.94 1.31 -13.06
CA GLU A 24 0.87 0.15 -13.99
C GLU A 24 0.01 0.45 -15.22
N HIS A 25 -0.97 1.36 -15.12
CA HIS A 25 -1.77 1.83 -16.25
C HIS A 25 -1.05 2.84 -17.15
N ARG A 26 0.10 3.39 -16.72
CA ARG A 26 0.87 4.29 -17.56
C ARG A 26 1.55 3.51 -18.69
N PRO A 27 1.60 4.09 -19.91
CA PRO A 27 2.27 3.47 -21.04
C PRO A 27 3.79 3.30 -20.84
N MET A 28 4.38 4.02 -19.87
CA MET A 28 5.77 3.87 -19.47
C MET A 28 5.83 3.82 -17.92
N PRO A 29 5.61 2.65 -17.32
CA PRO A 29 5.56 2.51 -15.87
C PRO A 29 6.97 2.66 -15.27
N ASP A 30 7.10 3.46 -14.21
CA ASP A 30 8.36 3.56 -13.48
C ASP A 30 8.53 2.33 -12.57
N ALA A 31 9.33 1.36 -13.03
CA ALA A 31 9.53 0.10 -12.33
C ALA A 31 10.15 0.27 -10.92
N ALA A 32 10.99 1.29 -10.72
CA ALA A 32 11.58 1.58 -9.41
C ALA A 32 10.51 2.07 -8.44
N THR A 33 9.64 2.98 -8.90
CA THR A 33 8.49 3.50 -8.15
C THR A 33 7.50 2.39 -7.85
N LEU A 34 7.17 1.53 -8.81
CA LEU A 34 6.32 0.35 -8.59
C LEU A 34 6.89 -0.60 -7.54
N SER A 35 8.18 -0.90 -7.61
CA SER A 35 8.85 -1.77 -6.64
C SER A 35 8.84 -1.16 -5.24
N MET A 36 9.04 0.16 -5.13
CA MET A 36 8.95 0.89 -3.86
C MET A 36 7.52 0.89 -3.30
N LEU A 37 6.51 1.15 -4.13
CA LEU A 37 5.10 1.13 -3.73
C LEU A 37 4.65 -0.27 -3.30
N LYS A 38 5.05 -1.32 -4.03
CA LYS A 38 4.78 -2.73 -3.69
C LYS A 38 5.43 -3.10 -2.35
N LYS A 39 6.67 -2.66 -2.08
CA LYS A 39 7.33 -2.85 -0.77
C LYS A 39 6.61 -2.11 0.36
N GLN A 40 6.17 -0.87 0.12
CA GLN A 40 5.39 -0.14 1.12
C GLN A 40 4.05 -0.82 1.41
N LYS A 41 3.36 -1.32 0.37
CA LYS A 41 2.13 -2.08 0.53
C LYS A 41 2.35 -3.34 1.37
N LEU A 42 3.45 -4.06 1.13
CA LEU A 42 3.82 -5.23 1.92
C LEU A 42 4.02 -4.88 3.40
N ARG A 43 4.79 -3.82 3.70
CA ARG A 43 4.99 -3.37 5.08
C ARG A 43 3.69 -3.00 5.79
N VAL A 44 2.79 -2.26 5.13
CA VAL A 44 1.49 -1.89 5.73
C VAL A 44 0.64 -3.13 5.99
N LYS A 45 0.69 -4.13 5.10
CA LYS A 45 0.02 -5.42 5.31
C LYS A 45 0.63 -6.19 6.49
N GLU A 46 1.96 -6.18 6.62
CA GLU A 46 2.65 -6.77 7.77
C GLU A 46 2.27 -6.06 9.07
N GLU A 47 2.25 -4.72 9.10
CA GLU A 47 1.82 -3.96 10.28
C GLU A 47 0.36 -4.23 10.68
N MET A 48 -0.53 -4.48 9.71
CA MET A 48 -1.89 -4.93 10.02
C MET A 48 -1.92 -6.30 10.68
N ILE A 49 -1.14 -7.25 10.16
CA ILE A 49 -1.07 -8.61 10.68
C ILE A 49 -0.43 -8.60 12.07
N LEU A 50 0.60 -7.79 12.27
CA LEU A 50 1.33 -7.67 13.53
C LEU A 50 0.55 -6.91 14.61
N SER A 51 -0.45 -6.10 14.21
CA SER A 51 -1.35 -5.38 15.13
C SER A 51 -2.58 -6.21 15.55
N CYS A 52 -2.67 -7.47 15.15
CA CYS A 52 -3.72 -8.40 15.55
C CYS A 52 -3.21 -9.34 16.66
#